data_AF-A0A920HJN6-F1
#
_entry.id   AF-A0A920HJN6-F1
#
_cell.length_a   1.000
_cell.length_b   1.000
_cell.length_c   1.000
_cell.angle_alpha   90.00
_cell.angle_beta   90.00
_cell.angle_gamma   90.00
#
_symmetry.space_group_name_H-M   'P 1'
#
loop_
_entity.id
_entity.type
_entity.pdbx_description
1 polymer ?
#
loop_
_entity_poly.entity_id
_entity_poly.type
_entity_poly.pdbx_seq_one_letter_code
_entity_poly.pdbx_strand_id
1 'polypeptide(L)' 'MGLKKLAYSIQNKNSGFYNLIEYTAKADVVSSLELEFSRDETVMRYLTVILEKDAIEWAEKRRNRNTKKAS' A
#
# COMPACT_ATOMS: atom_id res chain seq x y z
N MET A 1 -6.54 -7.68 -2.98
CA MET A 1 -5.99 -6.67 -3.93
C MET A 1 -5.42 -7.41 -5.13
N GLY A 2 -5.00 -6.74 -6.20
CA GLY A 2 -4.60 -7.41 -7.44
C GLY A 2 -4.34 -6.48 -8.62
N LEU A 3 -4.33 -7.05 -9.84
CA LEU A 3 -4.13 -6.31 -11.09
C LEU A 3 -5.27 -5.30 -11.30
N LYS A 4 -4.91 -4.04 -11.51
CA LYS A 4 -5.86 -2.96 -11.83
C LYS A 4 -5.34 -2.13 -12.99
N LYS A 5 -6.27 -1.52 -13.73
CA LYS A 5 -5.97 -0.54 -14.77
C LYS A 5 -5.60 0.79 -14.11
N LEU A 6 -4.54 1.42 -14.59
CA LEU A 6 -4.08 2.73 -14.13
C LEU A 6 -4.94 3.83 -14.77
N ALA A 7 -5.11 4.96 -14.07
CA ALA A 7 -5.83 6.12 -14.60
C ALA A 7 -5.06 6.80 -15.75
N TYR A 8 -3.73 6.70 -15.73
CA TYR A 8 -2.81 7.18 -16.76
C TYR A 8 -1.61 6.24 -16.85
N SER A 9 -0.90 6.28 -17.98
CA SER A 9 0.25 5.41 -18.20
C SER A 9 1.42 5.80 -17.31
N ILE A 10 2.08 4.83 -16.69
CA ILE A 10 3.31 5.00 -15.91
C ILE A 10 4.35 4.07 -16.54
N GLN A 11 5.51 4.60 -16.92
CA GLN A 11 6.56 3.82 -17.61
C GLN A 11 6.01 3.03 -18.83
N ASN A 12 5.10 3.63 -19.61
CA ASN A 12 4.39 3.00 -20.74
C ASN A 12 3.52 1.78 -20.38
N LYS A 13 3.24 1.54 -19.10
CA LYS A 13 2.33 0.49 -18.63
C LYS A 13 0.97 1.09 -18.28
N ASN A 14 -0.10 0.41 -18.67
CA ASN A 14 -1.50 0.84 -18.45
C ASN A 14 -2.21 0.06 -17.33
N SER A 15 -1.55 -0.96 -16.78
CA SER A 15 -2.02 -1.77 -15.67
C SER A 15 -0.88 -2.03 -14.69
N GLY A 16 -1.23 -2.26 -13.43
CA GLY A 16 -0.28 -2.55 -12.37
C GLY A 16 -0.91 -3.36 -11.26
N PHE A 17 -0.07 -4.04 -10.49
CA PHE A 17 -0.49 -4.74 -9.28
C PHE A 17 -0.48 -3.78 -8.11
N TYR A 18 -1.59 -3.71 -7.39
CA TYR A 18 -1.69 -2.93 -6.16
C TYR A 18 -1.57 -3.86 -4.96
N ASN A 19 -0.59 -3.57 -4.11
CA ASN A 19 -0.41 -4.21 -2.81
C ASN A 19 -0.61 -3.14 -1.72
N LEU A 20 -1.26 -3.54 -0.62
CA LEU A 20 -1.35 -2.74 0.59
C LEU A 20 -0.73 -3.56 1.70
N ILE A 21 0.29 -2.99 2.32
CA ILE A 21 1.00 -3.57 3.44
C ILE A 21 0.77 -2.62 4.61
N GLU A 22 0.27 -3.17 5.71
CA GLU A 22 0.15 -2.45 6.97
C GLU A 22 1.16 -3.08 7.94
N TYR A 23 2.02 -2.27 8.52
CA TYR A 23 3.07 -2.73 9.42
C TYR A 23 3.26 -1.75 10.57
N THR A 24 3.71 -2.28 11.71
CA THR A 24 4.09 -1.50 12.89
C THR A 24 5.58 -1.69 13.11
N ALA A 25 6.36 -0.64 12.89
CA ALA A 25 7.81 -0.66 13.04
C ALA A 25 8.33 0.68 13.59
N LYS A 26 9.60 0.71 14.01
CA LYS A 26 10.30 1.95 14.35
C LYS A 26 10.50 2.79 13.08
N ALA A 27 10.53 4.12 13.23
CA ALA A 27 10.66 5.05 12.12
C ALA A 27 11.92 4.80 11.26
N ASP A 28 13.03 4.37 11.87
CA ASP A 28 14.30 4.07 11.20
C ASP A 28 14.17 3.01 10.08
N VAL A 29 13.28 2.03 10.27
CA VAL A 29 13.05 0.95 9.30
C VAL A 29 12.41 1.50 8.02
N VAL A 30 11.61 2.56 8.12
CA VAL A 30 10.91 3.15 6.96
C VAL A 30 11.91 3.68 5.94
N SER A 31 12.95 4.39 6.40
CA SER A 31 13.95 4.97 5.49
C SER A 31 14.73 3.90 4.74
N SER A 32 15.04 2.77 5.38
CA SER A 32 15.70 1.64 4.73
C SER A 32 14.77 0.97 3.71
N LEU A 33 13.49 0.80 4.05
CA LEU A 33 12.50 0.21 3.15
C LEU A 33 12.24 1.07 1.90
N GLU A 34 12.15 2.39 2.05
CA GLU A 34 11.97 3.30 0.92
C GLU A 34 13.19 3.32 -0.01
N LEU A 35 14.39 3.18 0.55
CA LEU A 35 15.62 3.02 -0.23
C LEU A 35 15.57 1.72 -1.07
N GLU A 36 15.12 0.62 -0.49
CA GLU A 36 14.95 -0.65 -1.19
C GLU A 36 13.89 -0.55 -2.30
N PHE A 37 12.74 0.06 -2.03
CA PHE A 37 11.70 0.28 -3.05
C PHE A 37 12.15 1.18 -4.19
N SER A 38 12.99 2.18 -3.93
CA SER A 38 13.54 3.02 -4.98
C SER A 38 14.60 2.29 -5.84
N ARG A 39 15.27 1.27 -5.29
CA ARG A 39 16.28 0.48 -6.00
C ARG A 39 15.67 -0.66 -6.81
N ASP A 40 14.51 -1.15 -6.39
CA ASP A 40 13.79 -2.21 -7.09
C ASP A 40 13.00 -1.66 -8.29
N GLU A 41 13.44 -2.01 -9.50
CA GLU A 41 12.82 -1.60 -10.76
C GLU A 41 11.42 -2.19 -10.98
N THR A 42 11.04 -3.23 -10.23
CA THR A 42 9.69 -3.83 -10.32
C THR A 42 8.63 -2.95 -9.67
N VAL A 43 9.03 -2.08 -8.72
CA VAL A 43 8.15 -1.15 -8.01
C VAL A 43 8.05 0.15 -8.79
N MET A 44 6.94 0.35 -9.52
CA MET A 44 6.75 1.58 -10.31
C MET A 44 6.46 2.81 -9.45
N ARG A 45 5.75 2.63 -8.33
CA ARG A 45 5.36 3.71 -7.41
C ARG A 45 4.96 3.12 -6.07
N TYR A 46 5.38 3.79 -5.01
CA TYR A 46 4.97 3.51 -3.64
C TYR A 46 4.48 4.80 -2.96
N LEU A 47 3.74 4.64 -1.87
CA LEU A 47 3.32 5.73 -1.00
C LEU A 47 3.25 5.20 0.43
N THR A 48 4.08 5.76 1.30
CA THR A 48 4.09 5.48 2.73
C THR A 48 3.30 6.57 3.44
N VAL A 49 2.36 6.20 4.32
CA VAL A 49 1.55 7.15 5.11
C VAL A 49 1.57 6.72 6.56
N ILE A 50 1.71 7.70 7.47
CA ILE A 50 1.63 7.49 8.91
C ILE A 50 0.14 7.45 9.30
N LEU A 51 -0.25 6.45 10.09
CA LEU A 51 -1.62 6.33 10.60
C LEU A 51 -1.70 6.91 12.01
N GLU A 52 -2.60 7.88 12.21
CA GLU A 52 -2.98 8.38 13.53
C GLU A 52 -4.05 7.49 14.17
N LYS A 53 -4.33 7.71 15.46
CA LYS A 53 -5.26 6.90 16.26
C LYS A 53 -6.63 6.67 15.58
N ASP A 54 -7.25 7.73 15.08
CA ASP A 54 -8.57 7.64 14.46
C ASP A 54 -8.54 6.88 13.12
N ALA A 55 -7.43 6.97 12.39
CA ALA A 55 -7.21 6.24 11.15
C ALA A 55 -7.05 4.73 11.40
N ILE A 56 -6.39 4.35 12.49
CA ILE A 56 -6.24 2.94 12.93
C ILE A 56 -7.61 2.35 13.25
N GLU A 57 -8.42 3.03 14.07
CA GLU A 57 -9.77 2.57 14.41
C GLU A 57 -10.67 2.42 13.17
N TRP A 58 -10.54 3.34 12.20
CA TRP A 58 -11.26 3.24 10.94
C TRP A 58 -10.78 2.06 10.08
N ALA A 59 -9.47 1.82 10.01
CA ALA A 59 -8.91 0.70 9.26
C ALA A 59 -9.39 -0.65 9.80
N GLU A 60 -9.45 -0.81 11.13
CA GLU A 60 -10.03 -2.00 11.78
C GLU A 60 -11.50 -2.19 11.43
N LYS A 61 -12.32 -1.13 11.58
CA LYS A 61 -13.75 -1.16 11.19
C LYS A 61 -13.93 -1.54 9.72
N ARG A 62 -13.08 -1.02 8.82
CA ARG A 62 -13.13 -1.31 7.38
C ARG A 62 -12.74 -2.76 7.08
N ARG A 63 -11.71 -3.30 7.73
CA ARG A 63 -11.33 -4.72 7.61
C ARG A 63 -12.48 -5.63 8.00
N ASN A 64 -13.10 -5.39 9.15
CA ASN A 64 -14.23 -6.17 9.65
C ASN A 64 -15.48 -6.10 8.75
N ARG A 65 -15.70 -4.98 8.05
CA ARG A 65 -16.77 -4.87 7.05
C ARG A 65 -16.48 -5.72 5.81
N ASN A 66 -15.23 -5.74 5.34
CA ASN A 66 -14.87 -6.50 4.14
C ASN A 66 -14.87 -8.01 4.37
N THR A 67 -14.48 -8.50 5.57
CA THR A 67 -14.54 -9.93 5.90
C THR A 67 -15.98 -10.44 5.91
N LYS A 68 -16.92 -9.68 6.50
CA LYS A 68 -18.36 -10.02 6.52
C LYS A 68 -19.01 -10.04 5.14
N LYS A 69 -18.48 -9.32 4.15
CA LYS A 69 -18.98 -9.31 2.76
C LYS A 69 -18.47 -10.48 1.91
N ALA A 70 -17.42 -11.16 2.36
CA ALA A 70 -16.83 -12.29 1.67
C ALA A 70 -17.28 -13.65 2.26
N SER A 71 -18.16 -13.63 3.27
CA SER A 71 -18.85 -14.79 3.86
C SER A 71 -20.29 -14.86 3.38
#